data_AF-A0A7X6Y5P2-F1
#
_entry.id   AF-A0A7X6Y5P2-F1
#
_cell.length_a   1.000
_cell.length_b   1.000
_cell.length_c   1.000
_cell.angle_alpha   90.00
_cell.angle_beta   90.00
_cell.angle_gamma   90.00
#
_symmetry.space_group_name_H-M   'P 1'
#
loop_
_entity.id
_entity.type
_entity.pdbx_description
1 polymer ?
#
loop_
_entity_poly.entity_id
_entity_poly.type
_entity_poly.pdbx_seq_one_letter_code
_entity_poly.pdbx_strand_id
1 'polypeptide(L)'
;MRRNLIILFILILAIILYFYIMRTGPEPAPSGSQLAAAMAGVQATLKEAVLEARVQVPDSQWLEAPAEGELEQLALALLSTPETGAKGRPSRWVTEDGSVPASVASYVLRDESVGLELSIKKKSPGEPPYLHAKATLTEPAMLPDLESRWQQVFHSRGYQPRYSTLLIGTLNGLPTYNEQEMIMAELFQALEVPEPWQVRDGGWVSWGGYSPRLSSLLQDARGERLNVQAALRYHHLEECTYLYLGSPLIYRDF
;
A
#
# COMPACT_ATOMS: atom_id res chain seq x y z
N MET A 1 -3.05 23.59 50.40
CA MET A 1 -2.09 23.73 49.29
C MET A 1 -1.85 22.43 48.51
N ARG A 2 -1.44 21.31 49.13
CA ARG A 2 -1.16 20.03 48.41
C ARG A 2 -2.30 19.53 47.51
N ARG A 3 -3.56 19.66 47.94
CA ARG A 3 -4.72 19.19 47.17
C ARG A 3 -4.95 19.97 45.87
N ASN A 4 -4.66 21.27 45.85
CA ASN A 4 -4.79 22.10 44.64
C ASN A 4 -3.65 21.82 43.64
N LEU A 5 -2.46 21.47 44.13
CA LEU A 5 -1.32 21.10 43.29
C LEU A 5 -1.58 19.78 42.55
N ILE A 6 -2.20 18.80 43.22
CA ILE A 6 -2.56 17.51 42.61
C ILE A 6 -3.60 17.71 41.50
N ILE A 7 -4.63 18.53 41.73
CA ILE A 7 -5.66 18.81 40.73
C ILE A 7 -5.05 19.49 39.49
N LEU A 8 -4.16 20.47 39.69
CA LEU A 8 -3.47 21.15 38.59
C LEU A 8 -2.62 20.18 37.75
N PHE A 9 -1.91 19.26 38.41
CA PHE A 9 -1.09 18.26 37.73
C PHE A 9 -1.92 17.30 36.87
N ILE A 10 -3.06 16.82 37.39
CA ILE A 10 -3.98 15.95 36.63
C ILE A 10 -4.55 16.69 35.41
N LEU A 11 -4.89 17.98 35.56
CA LEU A 11 -5.41 18.79 34.46
C LEU A 11 -4.37 18.97 33.34
N ILE A 12 -3.11 19.25 33.70
CA ILE A 12 -2.01 19.39 32.74
C ILE A 12 -1.78 18.05 32.02
N LEU A 13 -1.77 16.93 32.75
CA LEU A 13 -1.62 15.60 32.16
C LEU A 13 -2.77 15.28 31.18
N ALA A 14 -4.01 15.60 31.54
CA ALA A 14 -5.17 15.40 30.67
C ALA A 14 -5.09 16.26 29.39
N ILE A 15 -4.60 17.50 29.50
CA ILE A 15 -4.38 18.39 28.34
C ILE A 15 -3.27 17.83 27.44
N ILE A 16 -2.14 17.39 28.01
CA ILE A 16 -1.04 16.77 27.24
C ILE A 16 -1.54 15.51 26.55
N LEU A 17 -2.30 14.66 27.25
CA LEU A 17 -2.87 13.43 26.68
C LEU A 17 -3.89 13.75 25.59
N TYR A 18 -4.73 14.76 25.77
CA TYR A 18 -5.67 15.24 24.76
C TYR A 18 -4.94 15.73 23.51
N PHE A 19 -3.91 16.56 23.66
CA PHE A 19 -3.08 17.02 22.54
C PHE A 19 -2.29 15.88 21.91
N TYR A 20 -1.85 14.89 22.68
CA TYR A 20 -1.17 13.71 22.17
C TYR A 20 -2.13 12.89 21.29
N ILE A 21 -3.33 12.58 21.80
CA ILE A 21 -4.38 11.85 21.06
C ILE A 21 -4.85 12.64 19.82
N MET A 22 -5.00 13.96 19.92
CA MET A 22 -5.39 14.80 18.78
C MET A 22 -4.28 14.94 17.73
N ARG A 23 -3.00 14.90 18.15
CA ARG A 23 -1.85 15.01 17.25
C ARG A 23 -1.53 13.68 16.58
N THR A 24 -1.79 12.57 17.25
CA THR A 24 -1.89 11.24 16.65
C THR A 24 -3.33 11.06 16.18
N GLY A 25 -3.75 11.84 15.18
CA GLY A 25 -5.05 11.62 14.53
C GLY A 25 -5.23 10.14 14.21
N PRO A 26 -6.47 9.60 14.30
CA PRO A 26 -6.71 8.18 14.09
C PRO A 26 -5.98 7.75 12.82
N GLU A 27 -5.20 6.68 12.93
CA GLU A 27 -4.45 6.14 11.80
C GLU A 27 -5.46 5.98 10.65
N PRO A 28 -5.21 6.63 9.50
CA PRO A 28 -6.21 6.67 8.44
C PRO A 28 -6.58 5.25 8.04
N ALA A 29 -7.87 5.05 7.77
CA ALA A 29 -8.42 3.73 7.51
C ALA A 29 -7.63 2.98 6.41
N PRO A 30 -7.60 1.63 6.47
CA PRO A 30 -7.05 0.80 5.41
C PRO A 30 -7.56 1.25 4.04
N SER A 31 -6.63 1.62 3.14
CA SER A 31 -7.00 2.19 1.84
C SER A 31 -7.74 1.16 0.99
N GLY A 32 -7.43 -0.13 1.14
CA GLY A 32 -7.98 -1.20 0.33
C GLY A 32 -9.51 -1.30 0.35
N SER A 33 -10.13 -1.11 1.52
CA SER A 33 -11.60 -1.14 1.64
C SER A 33 -12.29 -0.01 0.84
N GLN A 34 -11.71 1.20 0.90
CA GLN A 34 -12.23 2.38 0.23
C GLN A 34 -12.03 2.29 -1.28
N LEU A 35 -10.85 1.83 -1.71
CA LEU A 35 -10.56 1.62 -3.13
C LEU A 35 -11.46 0.52 -3.73
N ALA A 36 -11.68 -0.59 -3.00
CA ALA A 36 -12.53 -1.68 -3.47
C ALA A 36 -13.99 -1.23 -3.61
N ALA A 37 -14.50 -0.45 -2.66
CA ALA A 37 -15.83 0.13 -2.73
C ALA A 37 -15.98 1.09 -3.93
N ALA A 38 -14.98 1.93 -4.18
CA ALA A 38 -14.98 2.84 -5.33
C ALA A 38 -14.97 2.07 -6.67
N MET A 39 -14.15 1.02 -6.79
CA MET A 39 -14.12 0.17 -7.98
C MET A 39 -15.44 -0.57 -8.25
N ALA A 40 -16.12 -1.03 -7.19
CA ALA A 40 -17.42 -1.68 -7.31
C ALA A 40 -18.50 -0.73 -7.83
N GLY A 41 -18.40 0.57 -7.53
CA GLY A 41 -19.35 1.59 -8.00
C GLY A 41 -19.37 1.78 -9.51
N VAL A 42 -18.24 1.56 -10.19
CA VAL A 42 -18.08 1.82 -11.64
C VAL A 42 -18.21 0.55 -12.50
N GLN A 43 -18.81 -0.51 -11.96
CA GLN A 43 -19.06 -1.79 -12.66
C GLN A 43 -17.80 -2.47 -13.22
N ALA A 44 -16.61 -2.13 -12.70
CA ALA A 44 -15.37 -2.80 -13.09
C ALA A 44 -15.33 -4.21 -12.49
N THR A 45 -14.96 -5.21 -13.30
CA THR A 45 -14.68 -6.55 -12.79
C THR A 45 -13.27 -6.56 -12.21
N LEU A 46 -13.15 -6.63 -10.88
CA LEU A 46 -11.86 -6.73 -10.21
C LEU A 46 -11.13 -8.03 -10.60
N LYS A 47 -9.85 -7.90 -10.95
CA LYS A 47 -8.98 -9.00 -11.41
C LYS A 47 -7.84 -9.28 -10.44
N GLU A 48 -7.22 -8.22 -9.94
CA GLU A 48 -6.03 -8.33 -9.11
C GLU A 48 -6.00 -7.18 -8.09
N ALA A 49 -5.47 -7.47 -6.91
CA ALA A 49 -5.07 -6.47 -5.94
C ALA A 49 -3.61 -6.67 -5.57
N VAL A 50 -2.88 -5.57 -5.39
CA VAL A 50 -1.51 -5.57 -4.89
C VAL A 50 -1.46 -4.73 -3.63
N LEU A 51 -0.92 -5.29 -2.56
CA LEU A 51 -0.63 -4.60 -1.32
C LEU A 51 0.88 -4.59 -1.10
N GLU A 52 1.45 -3.41 -0.91
CA GLU A 52 2.84 -3.21 -0.56
C GLU A 52 2.97 -2.51 0.79
N ALA A 53 4.01 -2.88 1.53
CA ALA A 53 4.41 -2.20 2.75
C ALA A 53 5.92 -1.98 2.72
N ARG A 54 6.34 -0.76 3.05
CA ARG A 54 7.75 -0.40 3.26
C ARG A 54 7.96 -0.07 4.73
N VAL A 55 8.85 -0.80 5.37
CA VAL A 55 9.18 -0.64 6.79
C VAL A 55 10.64 -0.23 6.89
N GLN A 56 10.90 0.89 7.57
CA GLN A 56 12.28 1.23 7.94
C GLN A 56 12.77 0.25 9.00
N VAL A 57 13.96 -0.27 8.78
CA VAL A 57 14.57 -1.26 9.65
C VAL A 57 15.74 -0.59 10.37
N PRO A 58 15.83 -0.68 11.71
CA PRO A 58 16.98 -0.13 12.43
C PRO A 58 18.28 -0.78 11.94
N ASP A 59 19.30 0.02 11.67
CA ASP A 59 20.58 -0.42 11.08
C ASP A 59 21.16 -1.67 11.77
N SER A 60 21.05 -1.77 13.10
CA SER A 60 21.65 -2.85 13.87
C SER A 60 20.97 -4.22 13.77
N GLN A 61 19.72 -4.32 13.29
CA GLN A 61 18.96 -5.57 13.37
C GLN A 61 19.13 -6.48 12.13
N TRP A 62 19.50 -5.94 10.96
CA TRP A 62 19.44 -6.69 9.69
C TRP A 62 20.67 -6.47 8.76
N LEU A 63 21.72 -5.80 9.25
CA LEU A 63 22.98 -5.57 8.51
C LEU A 63 23.79 -6.86 8.34
N GLU A 64 23.74 -7.77 9.31
CA GLU A 64 24.10 -9.17 9.11
C GLU A 64 22.81 -9.85 8.67
N ALA A 65 22.77 -10.31 7.42
CA ALA A 65 21.56 -10.84 6.76
C ALA A 65 20.61 -11.51 7.77
N PRO A 66 19.30 -11.18 7.78
CA PRO A 66 18.39 -11.85 8.70
C PRO A 66 18.60 -13.34 8.61
N ALA A 67 18.61 -14.01 9.76
CA ALA A 67 18.49 -15.45 9.74
C ALA A 67 17.27 -15.76 8.87
N GLU A 68 17.41 -16.61 7.84
CA GLU A 68 16.34 -16.89 6.86
C GLU A 68 15.00 -17.20 7.53
N GLY A 69 15.05 -17.75 8.76
CA GLY A 69 13.90 -17.99 9.62
C GLY A 69 13.11 -16.73 10.09
N GLU A 70 13.72 -15.55 10.18
CA GLU A 70 13.00 -14.32 10.57
C GLU A 70 12.09 -13.80 9.45
N LEU A 71 12.58 -13.83 8.19
CA LEU A 71 11.76 -13.49 7.03
C LEU A 71 10.66 -14.51 6.82
N GLU A 72 10.95 -15.79 7.02
CA GLU A 72 9.95 -16.85 6.96
C GLU A 72 8.88 -16.68 8.04
N GLN A 73 9.26 -16.45 9.31
CA GLN A 73 8.31 -16.20 10.40
C GLN A 73 7.50 -14.93 10.16
N LEU A 74 8.09 -13.89 9.57
CA LEU A 74 7.35 -12.70 9.18
C LEU A 74 6.37 -13.01 8.05
N ALA A 75 6.78 -13.75 7.01
CA ALA A 75 5.91 -14.13 5.91
C ALA A 75 4.71 -14.95 6.40
N LEU A 76 4.95 -15.96 7.24
CA LEU A 76 3.92 -16.77 7.87
C LEU A 76 3.02 -15.95 8.80
N ALA A 77 3.55 -14.92 9.47
CA ALA A 77 2.72 -14.03 10.29
C ALA A 77 1.86 -13.11 9.42
N LEU A 78 2.37 -12.63 8.29
CA LEU A 78 1.67 -11.74 7.37
C LEU A 78 0.56 -12.45 6.57
N LEU A 79 0.64 -13.77 6.44
CA LEU A 79 -0.41 -14.61 5.84
C LEU A 79 -1.24 -15.26 6.95
N SER A 80 -2.56 -15.33 6.77
CA SER A 80 -3.50 -15.71 7.84
C SER A 80 -3.55 -17.22 8.14
N THR A 81 -2.78 -18.06 7.45
CA THR A 81 -2.91 -19.53 7.55
C THR A 81 -1.56 -20.23 7.72
N PRO A 82 -1.35 -20.94 8.85
CA PRO A 82 -0.28 -21.93 9.00
C PRO A 82 -0.40 -23.13 8.05
N GLU A 83 -1.56 -23.30 7.39
CA GLU A 83 -1.90 -24.47 6.58
C GLU A 83 -1.59 -24.32 5.08
N THR A 84 -1.08 -23.18 4.62
CA THR A 84 -0.57 -23.12 3.25
C THR A 84 0.65 -24.03 3.19
N GLY A 85 0.51 -25.20 2.55
CA GLY A 85 1.63 -26.07 2.14
C GLY A 85 2.59 -25.40 1.15
N ALA A 86 2.45 -24.09 0.95
CA ALA A 86 3.29 -23.22 0.17
C ALA A 86 4.70 -23.19 0.78
N LYS A 87 5.62 -23.88 0.11
CA LYS A 87 7.03 -23.85 0.44
C LYS A 87 7.62 -22.55 -0.07
N GLY A 88 7.90 -21.62 0.84
CA GLY A 88 8.71 -20.48 0.50
C GLY A 88 10.13 -20.89 0.13
N ARG A 89 10.76 -20.15 -0.78
CA ARG A 89 12.19 -20.33 -1.09
C ARG A 89 12.94 -19.06 -0.72
N PRO A 90 13.91 -19.13 0.22
CA PRO A 90 14.84 -18.02 0.37
C PRO A 90 15.66 -17.92 -0.92
N SER A 91 15.84 -16.70 -1.41
CA SER A 91 16.82 -16.41 -2.45
C SER A 91 17.75 -15.31 -1.96
N ARG A 92 19.05 -15.59 -2.04
CA ARG A 92 20.11 -14.64 -1.78
C ARG A 92 20.68 -14.23 -3.13
N TRP A 93 20.55 -12.96 -3.47
CA TRP A 93 21.21 -12.40 -4.63
C TRP A 93 22.58 -11.91 -4.17
N VAL A 94 23.64 -12.40 -4.80
CA VAL A 94 24.99 -11.83 -4.68
C VAL A 94 25.36 -11.45 -6.10
N THR A 95 25.59 -10.17 -6.36
CA THR A 95 26.13 -9.74 -7.65
C THR A 95 27.58 -10.22 -7.76
N GLU A 96 27.94 -10.78 -8.91
CA GLU A 96 29.27 -11.38 -9.16
C GLU A 96 30.44 -10.39 -8.99
N ASP A 97 30.15 -9.09 -9.04
CA ASP A 97 31.13 -8.00 -8.93
C ASP A 97 31.37 -7.51 -7.48
N GLY A 98 30.73 -8.12 -6.48
CA GLY A 98 30.83 -7.70 -5.08
C GLY A 98 30.15 -6.36 -4.77
N SER A 99 29.34 -5.82 -5.70
CA SER A 99 28.45 -4.70 -5.40
C SER A 99 27.37 -5.12 -4.39
N VAL A 100 26.85 -4.18 -3.61
CA VAL A 100 25.74 -4.49 -2.69
C VAL A 100 24.49 -4.70 -3.55
N PRO A 101 23.89 -5.90 -3.59
CA PRO A 101 22.67 -6.13 -4.34
C PRO A 101 21.57 -5.20 -3.84
N ALA A 102 20.70 -4.75 -4.74
CA ALA A 102 19.54 -3.94 -4.39
C ALA A 102 18.60 -4.67 -3.41
N SER A 103 18.69 -6.01 -3.32
CA SER A 103 18.03 -6.87 -2.33
C SER A 103 19.03 -7.74 -1.55
N VAL A 104 19.00 -7.67 -0.22
CA VAL A 104 19.92 -8.37 0.70
C VAL A 104 19.43 -9.79 1.03
N ALA A 105 18.11 -9.99 1.02
CA ALA A 105 17.45 -11.29 1.17
C ALA A 105 16.03 -11.19 0.60
N SER A 106 15.48 -12.28 0.05
CA SER A 106 14.06 -12.36 -0.31
C SER A 106 13.41 -13.70 0.04
N TYR A 107 12.11 -13.65 0.39
CA TYR A 107 11.26 -14.81 0.65
C TYR A 107 10.00 -14.71 -0.20
N VAL A 108 9.73 -15.74 -1.00
CA VAL A 108 8.56 -15.79 -1.88
C VAL A 108 7.67 -16.96 -1.48
N LEU A 109 6.43 -16.69 -1.10
CA LEU A 109 5.39 -17.68 -0.85
C LEU A 109 4.30 -17.50 -1.91
N ARG A 110 3.91 -18.58 -2.58
CA ARG A 110 2.83 -18.56 -3.57
C ARG A 110 1.82 -19.65 -3.27
N ASP A 111 0.58 -19.24 -3.20
CA ASP A 111 -0.61 -20.07 -3.27
C ASP A 111 -1.44 -19.64 -4.50
N GLU A 112 -2.54 -20.32 -4.79
CA GLU A 112 -3.44 -20.02 -5.92
C GLU A 112 -4.07 -18.62 -5.81
N SER A 113 -4.33 -18.16 -4.58
CA SER A 113 -5.00 -16.89 -4.30
C SER A 113 -4.05 -15.74 -3.96
N VAL A 114 -2.83 -16.04 -3.47
CA VAL A 114 -1.88 -15.04 -2.95
C VAL A 114 -0.43 -15.36 -3.34
N GLY A 115 0.27 -14.37 -3.88
CA GLY A 115 1.73 -14.34 -3.95
C GLY A 115 2.31 -13.31 -2.99
N LEU A 116 3.07 -13.72 -1.98
CA LEU A 116 3.81 -12.85 -1.07
C LEU A 116 5.29 -12.86 -1.41
N GLU A 117 5.88 -11.67 -1.53
CA GLU A 117 7.31 -11.42 -1.63
C GLU A 117 7.75 -10.51 -0.50
N LEU A 118 8.72 -10.95 0.30
CA LEU A 118 9.44 -10.11 1.25
C LEU A 118 10.84 -9.89 0.74
N SER A 119 11.35 -8.67 0.84
CA SER A 119 12.72 -8.35 0.46
C SER A 119 13.30 -7.25 1.33
N ILE A 120 14.60 -7.32 1.63
CA ILE A 120 15.31 -6.20 2.28
C ILE A 120 16.06 -5.45 1.21
N LYS A 121 15.78 -4.16 1.08
CA LYS A 121 16.32 -3.33 0.03
C LYS A 121 17.14 -2.19 0.61
N LYS A 122 18.13 -1.74 -0.17
CA LYS A 122 18.91 -0.53 0.12
C LYS A 122 18.85 0.39 -1.08
N LYS A 123 18.36 1.61 -0.90
CA LYS A 123 18.15 2.55 -2.01
C LYS A 123 19.46 3.14 -2.52
N SER A 124 20.42 3.41 -1.64
CA SER A 124 21.73 3.97 -2.00
C SER A 124 22.79 3.65 -0.93
N PRO A 125 24.08 3.68 -1.27
CA PRO A 125 25.16 3.60 -0.28
C PRO A 125 25.00 4.70 0.78
N GLY A 126 24.92 4.33 2.05
CA GLY A 126 24.76 5.26 3.17
C GLY A 126 23.31 5.49 3.64
N GLU A 127 22.29 5.03 2.91
CA GLU A 127 20.91 5.02 3.42
C GLU A 127 20.64 3.74 4.24
N PRO A 128 19.78 3.81 5.27
CA PRO A 128 19.40 2.64 6.05
C PRO A 128 18.63 1.63 5.18
N PRO A 129 18.82 0.32 5.38
CA PRO A 129 18.03 -0.69 4.70
C PRO A 129 16.55 -0.59 5.09
N TYR A 130 15.67 -1.07 4.22
CA TYR A 130 14.24 -1.17 4.50
C TYR A 130 13.71 -2.53 4.09
N LEU A 131 12.72 -3.02 4.83
CA LEU A 131 11.94 -4.18 4.44
C LEU A 131 10.84 -3.74 3.47
N HIS A 132 10.72 -4.44 2.35
CA HIS A 132 9.64 -4.32 1.38
C HIS A 132 8.86 -5.62 1.36
N ALA A 133 7.60 -5.56 1.78
CA ALA A 133 6.64 -6.63 1.65
C ALA A 133 5.68 -6.31 0.50
N LYS A 134 5.41 -7.31 -0.36
CA LYS A 134 4.49 -7.19 -1.48
C LYS A 134 3.61 -8.44 -1.56
N ALA A 135 2.31 -8.26 -1.48
CA ALA A 135 1.33 -9.30 -1.77
C ALA A 135 0.61 -8.98 -3.08
N THR A 136 0.49 -9.98 -3.95
CA THR A 136 -0.38 -9.97 -5.12
C THR A 136 -1.52 -10.95 -4.86
N LEU A 137 -2.76 -10.49 -5.01
CA LEU A 137 -3.99 -11.21 -4.77
C LEU A 137 -4.73 -11.40 -6.08
N THR A 138 -5.07 -12.64 -6.43
CA THR A 138 -6.00 -12.95 -7.53
C THR A 138 -7.47 -12.87 -7.10
N GLU A 139 -7.71 -12.82 -5.78
CA GLU A 139 -9.01 -12.55 -5.16
C GLU A 139 -8.99 -11.21 -4.41
N PRO A 140 -9.32 -10.08 -5.08
CA PRO A 140 -9.25 -8.74 -4.50
C PRO A 140 -10.12 -8.53 -3.26
N ALA A 141 -11.15 -9.35 -3.06
CA ALA A 141 -12.01 -9.31 -1.89
C ALA A 141 -11.26 -9.58 -0.57
N MET A 142 -10.11 -10.27 -0.62
CA MET A 142 -9.28 -10.55 0.58
C MET A 142 -8.43 -9.36 1.01
N LEU A 143 -8.35 -8.29 0.21
CA LEU A 143 -7.46 -7.16 0.46
C LEU A 143 -7.69 -6.47 1.82
N PRO A 144 -8.94 -6.14 2.24
CA PRO A 144 -9.14 -5.46 3.52
C PRO A 144 -8.67 -6.27 4.73
N ASP A 145 -8.89 -7.59 4.70
CA ASP A 145 -8.48 -8.50 5.76
C ASP A 145 -6.95 -8.64 5.81
N LEU A 146 -6.31 -8.75 4.63
CA LEU A 146 -4.85 -8.81 4.53
C LEU A 146 -4.21 -7.51 5.02
N GLU A 147 -4.73 -6.35 4.62
CA GLU A 147 -4.22 -5.04 5.04
C GLU A 147 -4.33 -4.87 6.56
N SER A 148 -5.48 -5.22 7.15
CA SER A 148 -5.70 -5.20 8.60
C SER A 148 -4.73 -6.14 9.33
N ARG A 149 -4.48 -7.33 8.78
CA ARG A 149 -3.51 -8.28 9.33
C ARG A 149 -2.08 -7.72 9.28
N TRP A 150 -1.68 -7.13 8.16
CA TRP A 150 -0.35 -6.54 8.02
C TRP A 150 -0.17 -5.42 9.04
N GLN A 151 -1.17 -4.56 9.21
CA GLN A 151 -1.16 -3.52 10.23
C GLN A 151 -0.94 -4.14 11.61
N GLN A 152 -1.72 -5.14 12.00
CA GLN A 152 -1.56 -5.79 13.30
C GLN A 152 -0.16 -6.39 13.49
N VAL A 153 0.35 -7.13 12.51
CA VAL A 153 1.66 -7.80 12.58
C VAL A 153 2.79 -6.78 12.69
N PHE A 154 2.81 -5.75 11.83
CA PHE A 154 3.86 -4.75 11.87
C PHE A 154 3.81 -3.91 13.16
N HIS A 155 2.62 -3.49 13.59
CA HIS A 155 2.45 -2.73 14.84
C HIS A 155 2.86 -3.54 16.07
N SER A 156 2.52 -4.84 16.14
CA SER A 156 2.92 -5.72 17.24
C SER A 156 4.46 -5.86 17.38
N ARG A 157 5.20 -5.58 16.30
CA ARG A 157 6.66 -5.60 16.26
C ARG A 157 7.28 -4.20 16.37
N GLY A 158 6.47 -3.17 16.62
CA GLY A 158 6.91 -1.78 16.77
C GLY A 158 7.27 -1.08 15.45
N TYR A 159 6.88 -1.65 14.31
CA TYR A 159 7.15 -1.07 13.00
C TYR A 159 6.07 -0.06 12.60
N GLN A 160 6.46 0.93 11.80
CA GLN A 160 5.57 1.91 11.16
C GLN A 160 5.62 1.76 9.63
N PRO A 161 4.87 0.79 9.08
CA PRO A 161 4.85 0.54 7.64
C PRO A 161 4.21 1.70 6.86
N ARG A 162 4.78 2.01 5.69
CA ARG A 162 4.14 2.83 4.67
C ARG A 162 3.49 1.92 3.65
N TYR A 163 2.17 1.99 3.55
CA TYR A 163 1.41 1.14 2.64
C TYR A 163 1.23 1.78 1.26
N SER A 164 1.17 0.92 0.26
CA SER A 164 0.69 1.25 -1.07
C SER A 164 -0.20 0.13 -1.57
N THR A 165 -1.28 0.49 -2.24
CA THR A 165 -2.31 -0.43 -2.69
C THR A 165 -2.61 -0.14 -4.15
N LEU A 166 -2.74 -1.18 -4.96
CA LEU A 166 -3.15 -1.09 -6.36
C LEU A 166 -4.28 -2.09 -6.61
N LEU A 167 -5.42 -1.62 -7.07
CA LEU A 167 -6.50 -2.45 -7.62
C LEU A 167 -6.46 -2.41 -9.13
N ILE A 168 -6.71 -3.56 -9.74
CA ILE A 168 -6.78 -3.75 -11.18
C ILE A 168 -8.13 -4.37 -11.49
N GLY A 169 -8.92 -3.67 -12.31
CA GLY A 169 -10.17 -4.18 -12.83
C GLY A 169 -10.26 -4.02 -14.34
N THR A 170 -11.27 -4.64 -14.93
CA THR A 170 -11.56 -4.56 -16.36
C THR A 170 -12.99 -4.11 -16.61
N LEU A 171 -13.16 -3.30 -17.64
CA LEU A 171 -14.42 -2.90 -18.24
C LEU A 171 -14.51 -3.55 -19.63
N ASN A 172 -15.73 -3.89 -20.06
CA ASN A 172 -15.93 -4.51 -21.36
C ASN A 172 -15.75 -3.49 -22.50
N GLY A 173 -14.97 -3.85 -23.52
CA GLY A 173 -14.77 -3.02 -24.70
C GLY A 173 -13.99 -1.73 -24.45
N LEU A 174 -14.04 -0.84 -25.44
CA LEU A 174 -13.49 0.50 -25.39
C LEU A 174 -14.60 1.50 -25.04
N PRO A 175 -14.62 2.06 -23.82
CA PRO A 175 -15.55 3.13 -23.48
C PRO A 175 -15.26 4.36 -24.33
N THR A 176 -16.32 5.02 -24.78
CA THR A 176 -16.27 6.33 -25.41
C THR A 176 -15.65 7.37 -24.48
N TYR A 177 -15.28 8.52 -25.05
CA TYR A 177 -14.74 9.63 -24.28
C TYR A 177 -15.63 10.02 -23.08
N ASN A 178 -16.93 10.17 -23.32
CA ASN A 178 -17.89 10.56 -22.28
C ASN A 178 -18.02 9.48 -21.19
N GLU A 179 -18.02 8.20 -21.58
CA GLU A 179 -18.07 7.08 -20.63
C GLU A 179 -16.81 7.03 -19.76
N GLN A 180 -15.62 7.26 -20.34
CA GLN A 180 -14.37 7.33 -19.58
C GLN A 180 -14.42 8.46 -18.55
N GLU A 181 -14.88 9.65 -18.93
CA GLU A 181 -15.01 10.77 -17.98
C GLU A 181 -16.04 10.49 -16.89
N MET A 182 -17.19 9.90 -17.22
CA MET A 182 -18.20 9.51 -16.24
C MET A 182 -17.64 8.50 -15.23
N ILE A 183 -16.98 7.44 -15.70
CA ILE A 183 -16.37 6.41 -14.85
C ILE A 183 -15.35 7.05 -13.89
N MET A 184 -14.46 7.91 -14.41
CA MET A 184 -13.45 8.57 -13.58
C MET A 184 -14.10 9.57 -12.61
N ALA A 185 -15.11 10.32 -13.02
CA ALA A 185 -15.85 11.23 -12.15
C ALA A 185 -16.55 10.49 -11.01
N GLU A 186 -17.24 9.39 -11.29
CA GLU A 186 -17.90 8.55 -10.28
C GLU A 186 -16.89 7.97 -9.28
N LEU A 187 -15.75 7.47 -9.78
CA LEU A 187 -14.68 6.93 -8.94
C LEU A 187 -14.12 7.99 -7.99
N PHE A 188 -13.80 9.18 -8.50
CA PHE A 188 -13.21 10.25 -7.70
C PHE A 188 -14.22 10.92 -6.77
N GLN A 189 -15.50 10.94 -7.15
CA GLN A 189 -16.59 11.36 -6.28
C GLN A 189 -16.76 10.39 -5.10
N ALA A 190 -16.73 9.07 -5.35
CA ALA A 190 -16.83 8.06 -4.30
C ALA A 190 -15.67 8.15 -3.28
N LEU A 191 -14.50 8.61 -3.73
CA LEU A 191 -13.33 8.86 -2.90
C LEU A 191 -13.26 10.27 -2.32
N GLU A 192 -14.28 11.11 -2.54
CA GLU A 192 -14.33 12.49 -2.02
C GLU A 192 -13.11 13.34 -2.42
N VAL A 193 -12.66 13.20 -3.67
CA VAL A 193 -11.59 14.03 -4.23
C VAL A 193 -12.20 15.28 -4.87
N PRO A 194 -12.04 16.48 -4.29
CA PRO A 194 -12.77 17.67 -4.73
C PRO A 194 -12.29 18.21 -6.09
N GLU A 195 -10.98 18.17 -6.34
CA GLU A 195 -10.35 18.76 -7.54
C GLU A 195 -9.32 17.79 -8.11
N PRO A 196 -9.75 16.71 -8.79
CA PRO A 196 -8.81 15.79 -9.41
C PRO A 196 -8.09 16.46 -10.58
N TRP A 197 -6.77 16.31 -10.63
CA TRP A 197 -6.02 16.61 -11.85
C TRP A 197 -6.30 15.54 -12.90
N GLN A 198 -6.14 15.89 -14.17
CA GLN A 198 -6.46 15.02 -15.30
C GLN A 198 -5.37 15.09 -16.36
N VAL A 199 -4.98 13.92 -16.87
CA VAL A 199 -4.07 13.76 -18.01
C VAL A 199 -4.71 12.81 -19.01
N ARG A 200 -4.61 13.16 -20.29
CA ARG A 200 -5.05 12.32 -21.40
C ARG A 200 -4.00 12.38 -22.49
N ASP A 201 -3.56 11.22 -22.93
CA ASP A 201 -2.56 11.09 -24.00
C ASP A 201 -2.69 9.71 -24.65
N GLY A 202 -2.39 9.57 -25.94
CA GLY A 202 -2.13 8.29 -26.62
C GLY A 202 -3.07 7.09 -26.39
N GLY A 203 -4.33 7.29 -25.99
CA GLY A 203 -5.27 6.19 -25.67
C GLY A 203 -5.31 5.77 -24.19
N TRP A 204 -4.67 6.54 -23.30
CA TRP A 204 -4.79 6.42 -21.85
C TRP A 204 -5.37 7.69 -21.22
N VAL A 205 -6.06 7.51 -20.11
CA VAL A 205 -6.59 8.59 -19.26
C VAL A 205 -6.12 8.33 -17.85
N SER A 206 -5.61 9.35 -17.15
CA SER A 206 -5.31 9.24 -15.72
C SER A 206 -5.76 10.47 -14.98
N TRP A 207 -6.38 10.23 -13.84
CA TRP A 207 -6.71 11.27 -12.89
C TRP A 207 -6.00 10.96 -11.58
N GLY A 208 -5.81 11.99 -10.76
CA GLY A 208 -5.31 11.81 -9.41
C GLY A 208 -5.61 13.02 -8.55
N GLY A 209 -5.33 12.89 -7.26
CA GLY A 209 -5.58 13.96 -6.31
C GLY A 209 -5.48 13.49 -4.87
N TYR A 210 -6.08 14.28 -3.98
CA TYR A 210 -6.14 14.01 -2.56
C TYR A 210 -7.55 13.64 -2.13
N SER A 211 -7.66 12.49 -1.47
CA SER A 211 -8.84 12.03 -0.76
C SER A 211 -8.59 12.10 0.75
N PRO A 212 -9.48 12.72 1.54
CA PRO A 212 -9.42 12.64 3.00
C PRO A 212 -9.75 11.24 3.55
N ARG A 213 -10.30 10.35 2.71
CA ARG A 213 -10.69 8.97 3.09
C ARG A 213 -9.54 7.96 3.00
N LEU A 214 -8.45 8.32 2.32
CA LEU A 214 -7.32 7.43 2.07
C LEU A 214 -6.11 7.80 2.93
N SER A 215 -5.36 6.77 3.31
CA SER A 215 -4.10 6.90 4.01
C SER A 215 -2.96 7.36 3.06
N SER A 216 -1.73 7.40 3.55
CA SER A 216 -0.51 7.62 2.74
C SER A 216 -0.47 8.92 1.93
N LEU A 217 -0.24 10.04 2.60
CA LEU A 217 -0.05 11.34 1.94
C LEU A 217 1.32 11.42 1.22
N LEU A 218 1.29 11.78 -0.06
CA LEU A 218 2.42 12.30 -0.81
C LEU A 218 2.22 13.79 -1.12
N GLN A 219 3.33 14.45 -1.46
CA GLN A 219 3.32 15.81 -1.99
C GLN A 219 3.99 15.79 -3.37
N ASP A 220 3.40 16.48 -4.33
CA ASP A 220 4.03 16.69 -5.64
C ASP A 220 5.15 17.76 -5.55
N ALA A 221 5.82 18.03 -6.68
CA ALA A 221 6.90 19.02 -6.74
C ALA A 221 6.45 20.47 -6.42
N ARG A 222 5.14 20.74 -6.46
CA ARG A 222 4.54 22.04 -6.12
C ARG A 222 4.02 22.07 -4.67
N GLY A 223 4.13 20.97 -3.93
CA GLY A 223 3.64 20.81 -2.57
C GLY A 223 2.16 20.44 -2.48
N GLU A 224 1.50 20.13 -3.60
CA GLU A 224 0.11 19.70 -3.63
C GLU A 224 -0.04 18.29 -3.08
N ARG A 225 -1.10 18.07 -2.30
CA ARG A 225 -1.38 16.79 -1.66
C ARG A 225 -1.90 15.79 -2.68
N LEU A 226 -1.47 14.54 -2.52
CA LEU A 226 -1.81 13.43 -3.40
C LEU A 226 -1.80 12.14 -2.60
N ASN A 227 -2.83 11.32 -2.75
CA ASN A 227 -2.86 9.96 -2.21
C ASN A 227 -3.77 9.01 -3.01
N VAL A 228 -4.17 9.40 -4.21
CA VAL A 228 -4.84 8.49 -5.14
C VAL A 228 -4.55 8.86 -6.58
N GLN A 229 -4.46 7.84 -7.41
CA GLN A 229 -4.42 7.94 -8.86
C GLN A 229 -5.24 6.80 -9.47
N ALA A 230 -6.03 7.11 -10.49
CA ALA A 230 -6.63 6.09 -11.34
C ALA A 230 -6.16 6.27 -12.78
N ALA A 231 -6.14 5.18 -13.55
CA ALA A 231 -5.82 5.20 -14.96
C ALA A 231 -6.67 4.18 -15.74
N LEU A 232 -7.12 4.58 -16.93
CA LEU A 232 -7.79 3.74 -17.90
C LEU A 232 -6.88 3.51 -19.10
N ARG A 233 -6.78 2.25 -19.54
CA ARG A 233 -6.04 1.87 -20.75
C ARG A 233 -6.76 0.75 -21.49
N TYR A 234 -7.03 0.97 -22.77
CA TYR A 234 -7.61 -0.07 -23.62
C TYR A 234 -6.55 -1.10 -24.04
N HIS A 235 -6.92 -2.37 -24.01
CA HIS A 235 -6.08 -3.48 -24.42
C HIS A 235 -6.69 -4.18 -25.64
N HIS A 236 -6.13 -3.93 -26.82
CA HIS A 236 -6.69 -4.39 -28.10
C HIS A 236 -6.82 -5.91 -28.21
N LEU A 237 -5.86 -6.68 -27.68
CA LEU A 237 -5.88 -8.15 -27.79
C LEU A 237 -6.92 -8.82 -26.89
N GLU A 238 -7.28 -8.16 -25.79
CA GLU A 238 -8.26 -8.67 -24.82
C GLU A 238 -9.63 -8.01 -24.95
N GLU A 239 -9.75 -7.05 -25.90
CA GLU A 239 -10.97 -6.29 -26.19
C GLU A 239 -11.62 -5.71 -24.92
N CYS A 240 -10.79 -5.28 -23.97
CA CYS A 240 -11.23 -4.74 -22.69
C CYS A 240 -10.45 -3.48 -22.32
N THR A 241 -11.02 -2.69 -21.42
CA THR A 241 -10.34 -1.54 -20.82
C THR A 241 -9.92 -1.86 -19.41
N TYR A 242 -8.62 -1.80 -19.15
CA TYR A 242 -8.08 -1.91 -17.82
C TYR A 242 -8.30 -0.61 -17.05
N LEU A 243 -8.80 -0.74 -15.82
CA LEU A 243 -8.90 0.31 -14.83
C LEU A 243 -7.94 -0.01 -13.69
N TYR A 244 -6.96 0.87 -13.49
CA TYR A 244 -6.01 0.83 -12.40
C TYR A 244 -6.42 1.88 -11.37
N LEU A 245 -6.45 1.50 -10.09
CA LEU A 245 -6.71 2.42 -8.98
C LEU A 245 -5.65 2.22 -7.89
N GLY A 246 -4.78 3.21 -7.73
CA GLY A 246 -3.64 3.16 -6.81
C GLY A 246 -3.74 4.19 -5.68
N SER A 247 -3.28 3.80 -4.49
CA SER A 247 -3.00 4.68 -3.36
C SER A 247 -1.58 4.40 -2.84
N PRO A 248 -0.70 5.41 -2.67
CA PRO A 248 -0.93 6.81 -3.00
C PRO A 248 -0.88 7.11 -4.50
N LEU A 249 -0.24 6.24 -5.28
CA LEU A 249 -0.01 6.37 -6.71
C LEU A 249 -0.04 5.00 -7.38
N ILE A 250 -0.20 5.00 -8.70
CA ILE A 250 0.08 3.82 -9.50
C ILE A 250 1.59 3.74 -9.73
N TYR A 251 2.21 2.65 -9.29
CA TYR A 251 3.68 2.48 -9.25
C TYR A 251 4.19 1.33 -10.12
N ARG A 252 3.31 0.72 -10.93
CA ARG A 252 3.65 -0.36 -11.84
C ARG A 252 3.62 0.18 -13.27
N ASP A 253 4.68 -0.10 -14.03
CA ASP A 253 4.70 0.17 -15.46
C ASP A 253 3.74 -0.80 -16.19
N PHE A 254 3.11 -0.34 -17.26
CA PHE A 254 2.09 -1.06 -18.02
C PHE A 254 2.47 -1.19 -19.49
#